data_AF-A0A434U951-F1
#
_entry.id   AF-A0A434U951-F1
#
_cell.length_a   1.000
_cell.length_b   1.000
_cell.length_c   1.000
_cell.angle_alpha   90.00
_cell.angle_beta   90.00
_cell.angle_gamma   90.00
#
_symmetry.space_group_name_H-M   'P 1'
#
loop_
_entity.id
_entity.type
_entity.pdbx_description
1 polymer ?
#
loop_
_entity_poly.entity_id
_entity_poly.type
_entity_poly.pdbx_seq_one_letter_code
_entity_poly.pdbx_strand_id
1 'polypeptide(L)'
;MAAAVLQSYNEALKLGSLASILQVTRNPPDQSLLTGDRAQMSVGDATLRILAPLDEQIEEFRKEWHDKLGPAGAGPAALAQYLDDSIPNLASIVALLEYDGTSVLLTGDARGDLIVKACNKAGLIRNGKMKVDVLKVPHHGSDRDLETSFFEIIEAKHYIISANGNFGNPDRASLEMLEQGTGNRNINVYLTVAAQDCDAQHEAWRSNKAVKYDPAVHSITPIINRWQSRNRITVSNGAPIEIDF
;
A
#
# COMPACT_ATOMS: atom_id res chain seq x y z
N MET A 1 -6.96 -10.51 13.50
CA MET A 1 -5.95 -10.33 12.44
C MET A 1 -4.89 -11.41 12.59
N ALA A 2 -4.32 -11.60 13.79
CA ALA A 2 -3.60 -12.81 14.20
C ALA A 2 -4.09 -14.15 13.60
N ALA A 3 -5.40 -14.47 13.63
CA ALA A 3 -5.90 -15.75 13.10
C ALA A 3 -5.79 -15.92 11.57
N ALA A 4 -6.07 -14.88 10.78
CA ALA A 4 -5.97 -14.92 9.32
C ALA A 4 -4.51 -14.89 8.85
N VAL A 5 -3.68 -14.20 9.61
CA VAL A 5 -2.23 -14.11 9.44
C VAL A 5 -1.52 -15.42 9.85
N LEU A 6 -1.97 -16.05 10.93
CA LEU A 6 -1.60 -17.43 11.29
C LEU A 6 -2.02 -18.42 10.22
N GLN A 7 -3.21 -18.23 9.65
CA GLN A 7 -3.71 -19.07 8.58
C GLN A 7 -2.86 -18.89 7.32
N SER A 8 -2.50 -17.67 6.92
CA SER A 8 -1.61 -17.45 5.76
C SER A 8 -0.20 -18.01 6.01
N TYR A 9 0.34 -17.88 7.22
CA TYR A 9 1.60 -18.51 7.60
C TYR A 9 1.52 -20.04 7.58
N ASN A 10 0.47 -20.62 8.16
CA ASN A 10 0.26 -22.06 8.15
C ASN A 10 0.08 -22.58 6.72
N GLU A 11 -0.63 -21.85 5.87
CA GLU A 11 -0.74 -22.17 4.44
C GLU A 11 0.61 -21.99 3.72
N ALA A 12 1.44 -21.02 4.08
CA ALA A 12 2.79 -20.86 3.53
C ALA A 12 3.75 -21.98 3.97
N LEU A 13 3.70 -22.38 5.25
CA LEU A 13 4.45 -23.54 5.77
C LEU A 13 3.98 -24.85 5.13
N LYS A 14 2.66 -25.02 5.00
CA LYS A 14 2.03 -26.16 4.34
C LYS A 14 2.39 -26.17 2.86
N LEU A 15 2.39 -25.03 2.18
CA LEU A 15 2.85 -24.89 0.80
C LEU A 15 4.35 -25.23 0.68
N GLY A 16 5.18 -24.78 1.63
CA GLY A 16 6.59 -25.14 1.69
C GLY A 16 6.81 -26.65 1.88
N SER A 17 6.01 -27.26 2.74
CA SER A 17 6.02 -28.71 3.00
C SER A 17 5.53 -29.49 1.77
N LEU A 18 4.44 -29.04 1.15
CA LEU A 18 3.89 -29.63 -0.07
C LEU A 18 4.84 -29.49 -1.24
N ALA A 19 5.49 -28.33 -1.42
CA ALA A 19 6.52 -28.14 -2.44
C ALA A 19 7.69 -29.10 -2.23
N SER A 20 8.10 -29.34 -0.98
CA SER A 20 9.13 -30.34 -0.65
C SER A 20 8.68 -31.77 -0.96
N ILE A 21 7.42 -32.13 -0.64
CA ILE A 21 6.84 -33.45 -0.93
C ILE A 21 6.73 -33.67 -2.44
N LEU A 22 6.30 -32.65 -3.17
CA LEU A 22 6.10 -32.68 -4.63
C LEU A 22 7.38 -32.42 -5.41
N GLN A 23 8.53 -32.26 -4.74
CA GLN A 23 9.83 -31.94 -5.35
C GLN A 23 9.79 -30.72 -6.27
N VAL A 24 8.90 -29.76 -5.97
CA VAL A 24 8.84 -28.48 -6.68
C VAL A 24 10.03 -27.65 -6.20
N THR A 25 10.94 -27.33 -7.13
CA THR A 25 12.05 -26.42 -6.87
C THR A 25 11.48 -25.07 -6.43
N ARG A 26 11.73 -24.72 -5.16
CA ARG A 26 11.41 -23.39 -4.63
C ARG A 26 12.49 -22.41 -5.06
N ASN A 27 12.10 -21.16 -5.27
CA ASN A 27 13.07 -20.09 -5.39
C ASN A 27 13.96 -20.09 -4.13
N PRO A 28 15.30 -20.01 -4.27
CA PRO A 28 16.17 -19.87 -3.12
C PRO A 28 15.79 -18.61 -2.34
N PRO A 29 15.67 -18.65 -1.00
CA PRO A 29 15.18 -17.53 -0.20
C PRO A 29 15.88 -16.19 -0.49
N ASP A 30 17.16 -16.27 -0.86
CA ASP A 30 18.03 -15.11 -1.00
C ASP A 30 18.33 -14.72 -2.46
N GLN A 31 18.01 -15.58 -3.42
CA GLN A 31 18.29 -15.32 -4.85
C GLN A 31 17.12 -14.62 -5.57
N SER A 32 15.94 -14.55 -4.95
CA SER A 32 14.71 -13.96 -5.51
C SER A 32 14.26 -12.66 -4.83
N LEU A 33 15.12 -12.00 -4.05
CA LEU A 33 14.79 -10.72 -3.42
C LEU A 33 14.67 -9.59 -4.46
N LEU A 34 13.48 -9.04 -4.56
CA LEU A 34 13.19 -7.83 -5.32
C LEU A 34 13.39 -6.63 -4.40
N THR A 35 14.42 -5.85 -4.68
CA THR A 35 14.81 -4.67 -3.90
C THR A 35 15.06 -3.48 -4.82
N GLY A 36 15.12 -2.28 -4.25
CA GLY A 36 15.23 -1.02 -4.98
C GLY A 36 16.52 -0.83 -5.79
N ASP A 37 17.56 -1.62 -5.51
CA ASP A 37 18.86 -1.54 -6.20
C ASP A 37 18.92 -2.46 -7.44
N ARG A 38 17.79 -3.10 -7.79
CA ARG A 38 17.69 -3.96 -8.98
C ARG A 38 17.61 -3.13 -10.27
N ALA A 39 18.20 -3.69 -11.34
CA ALA A 39 18.05 -3.15 -12.68
C ALA A 39 16.57 -3.17 -13.13
N GLN A 40 16.22 -2.24 -14.02
CA GLN A 40 14.93 -2.23 -14.70
C GLN A 40 14.71 -3.55 -15.43
N MET A 41 13.47 -4.02 -15.43
CA MET A 41 13.06 -5.24 -16.15
C MET A 41 12.00 -4.90 -17.18
N SER A 42 12.06 -5.55 -18.34
CA SER A 42 11.02 -5.44 -19.36
C SER A 42 9.89 -6.42 -19.06
N VAL A 43 8.65 -5.95 -19.13
CA VAL A 43 7.42 -6.76 -19.03
C VAL A 43 6.62 -6.50 -20.30
N GLY A 44 6.89 -7.31 -21.33
CA GLY A 44 6.47 -6.98 -22.69
C GLY A 44 7.11 -5.66 -23.13
N ASP A 45 6.28 -4.73 -23.60
CA ASP A 45 6.69 -3.39 -24.03
C ASP A 45 6.76 -2.38 -22.86
N ALA A 46 6.38 -2.80 -21.65
CA ALA A 46 6.48 -1.97 -20.46
C ALA A 46 7.84 -2.14 -19.77
N THR A 47 8.29 -1.08 -19.10
CA THR A 47 9.45 -1.10 -18.22
C THR A 47 8.97 -1.11 -16.77
N LEU A 48 9.43 -2.07 -15.97
CA LEU A 48 9.15 -2.17 -14.55
C LEU A 48 10.45 -1.92 -13.77
N ARG A 49 10.39 -1.01 -12.80
CA ARG A 49 11.48 -0.73 -11.87
C ARG A 49 11.00 -0.98 -10.45
N ILE A 50 11.71 -1.83 -9.72
CA ILE A 50 11.50 -1.97 -8.27
C ILE A 50 12.24 -0.83 -7.58
N LEU A 51 11.54 -0.12 -6.69
CA LEU A 51 12.07 1.04 -5.95
C LEU A 51 12.28 0.72 -4.48
N ALA A 52 11.40 -0.08 -3.88
CA ALA A 52 11.47 -0.46 -2.48
C ALA A 52 11.05 -1.93 -2.30
N PRO A 53 11.43 -2.58 -1.19
CA PRO A 53 12.31 -2.07 -0.13
C PRO A 53 13.76 -1.88 -0.60
N LEU A 54 14.50 -0.95 0.01
CA LEU A 54 15.94 -0.79 -0.25
C LEU A 54 16.73 -1.91 0.44
N ASP A 55 17.91 -2.26 -0.10
CA ASP A 55 18.76 -3.32 0.47
C ASP A 55 19.09 -3.05 1.95
N GLU A 56 19.42 -1.80 2.30
CA GLU A 56 19.69 -1.40 3.69
C GLU A 56 18.49 -1.61 4.62
N GLN A 57 17.26 -1.42 4.11
CA GLN A 57 16.04 -1.61 4.89
C GLN A 57 15.74 -3.10 5.10
N ILE A 58 16.02 -3.93 4.09
CA ILE A 58 15.90 -5.38 4.23
C ILE A 58 16.81 -5.90 5.35
N GLU A 59 18.04 -5.41 5.44
CA GLU A 59 18.96 -5.82 6.51
C GLU A 59 18.49 -5.33 7.89
N GLU A 60 17.97 -4.11 8.00
CA GLU A 60 17.34 -3.60 9.21
C GLU A 60 16.13 -4.46 9.63
N PHE A 61 15.22 -4.76 8.71
CA PHE A 61 14.05 -5.61 8.98
C PHE A 61 14.46 -7.03 9.35
N ARG A 62 15.50 -7.59 8.73
CA ARG A 62 16.05 -8.89 9.11
C ARG A 62 16.62 -8.88 10.52
N LYS A 63 17.32 -7.82 10.91
CA LYS A 63 17.84 -7.69 12.27
C LYS A 63 16.71 -7.56 13.29
N GLU A 64 15.74 -6.68 13.05
CA GLU A 64 14.56 -6.53 13.91
C GLU A 64 13.77 -7.84 14.02
N TRP A 65 13.65 -8.57 12.91
CA TRP A 65 13.05 -9.90 12.87
C TRP A 65 13.80 -10.87 13.79
N HIS A 66 15.12 -10.98 13.66
CA HIS A 66 15.91 -11.89 14.49
C HIS A 66 15.89 -11.50 15.98
N ASP A 67 16.04 -10.21 16.28
CA ASP A 67 16.04 -9.69 17.66
C ASP A 67 14.70 -9.96 18.36
N LYS A 68 13.58 -9.85 17.63
CA LYS A 68 12.23 -10.09 18.16
C LYS A 68 11.85 -11.59 18.22
N LEU A 69 12.34 -12.42 17.30
CA LEU A 69 12.11 -13.88 17.36
C LEU A 69 12.89 -14.54 18.51
N GLY A 70 14.04 -13.97 18.90
CA GLY A 70 14.95 -14.57 19.86
C GLY A 70 15.52 -15.92 19.40
N PRO A 71 16.37 -16.58 20.23
CA PRO A 71 17.05 -17.82 19.86
C PRO A 71 16.15 -19.06 19.75
N ALA A 72 14.89 -18.99 20.22
CA ALA A 72 13.95 -20.11 20.21
C ALA A 72 13.09 -20.20 18.93
N GLY A 73 13.08 -19.13 18.10
CA GLY A 73 12.08 -18.94 17.05
C GLY A 73 10.69 -18.61 17.62
N ALA A 74 9.91 -17.77 16.94
CA ALA A 74 8.57 -17.45 17.40
C ALA A 74 7.64 -18.66 17.25
N GLY A 75 7.00 -19.05 18.36
CA GLY A 75 5.80 -19.87 18.30
C GLY A 75 4.70 -19.14 17.51
N PRO A 76 3.67 -19.86 17.01
CA PRO A 76 2.65 -19.32 16.12
C PRO A 76 2.02 -18.00 16.63
N ALA A 77 1.73 -17.90 17.93
CA ALA A 77 1.10 -16.71 18.52
C ALA A 77 2.00 -15.45 18.47
N ALA A 78 3.30 -15.59 18.72
CA ALA A 78 4.25 -14.48 18.64
C ALA A 78 4.45 -14.02 17.19
N LEU A 79 4.43 -14.95 16.24
CA LEU A 79 4.48 -14.65 14.82
C LEU A 79 3.19 -13.98 14.30
N ALA A 80 2.04 -14.40 14.81
CA ALA A 80 0.74 -13.83 14.51
C ALA A 80 0.63 -12.36 14.93
N GLN A 81 1.10 -12.06 16.14
CA GLN A 81 1.16 -10.72 16.69
C GLN A 81 2.18 -9.87 15.91
N TYR A 82 3.33 -10.43 15.57
CA TYR A 82 4.37 -9.73 14.82
C TYR A 82 3.96 -9.35 13.38
N LEU A 83 3.27 -10.26 12.68
CA LEU A 83 2.73 -9.99 11.35
C LEU A 83 1.54 -9.00 11.40
N ASP A 84 0.90 -8.84 12.57
CA ASP A 84 -0.02 -7.73 12.91
C ASP A 84 0.78 -6.41 13.14
N ASP A 85 1.99 -6.50 13.70
CA ASP A 85 2.87 -5.39 14.11
C ASP A 85 3.66 -4.72 12.95
N SER A 86 3.04 -4.54 11.77
CA SER A 86 3.50 -3.67 10.67
C SER A 86 4.77 -4.06 9.86
N ILE A 87 5.64 -4.96 10.33
CA ILE A 87 6.93 -5.23 9.64
C ILE A 87 6.77 -5.81 8.21
N PRO A 88 5.81 -6.71 7.93
CA PRO A 88 5.54 -7.13 6.54
C PRO A 88 5.17 -5.97 5.61
N ASN A 89 4.43 -4.98 6.13
CA ASN A 89 4.05 -3.79 5.37
C ASN A 89 5.27 -2.93 5.06
N LEU A 90 6.24 -2.84 5.97
CA LEU A 90 7.51 -2.15 5.75
C LEU A 90 8.35 -2.78 4.63
N ALA A 91 8.22 -4.09 4.42
CA ALA A 91 8.88 -4.83 3.33
C ALA A 91 8.07 -4.85 2.01
N SER A 92 7.02 -4.04 1.89
CA SER A 92 6.20 -3.96 0.67
C SER A 92 7.04 -3.57 -0.55
N ILE A 93 6.78 -4.27 -1.64
CA ILE A 93 7.40 -3.97 -2.94
C ILE A 93 6.74 -2.72 -3.50
N VAL A 94 7.56 -1.70 -3.77
CA VAL A 94 7.15 -0.49 -4.48
C VAL A 94 7.72 -0.58 -5.89
N ALA A 95 6.87 -0.40 -6.90
CA ALA A 95 7.27 -0.54 -8.29
C ALA A 95 6.77 0.63 -9.13
N LEU A 96 7.64 1.14 -10.00
CA LEU A 96 7.31 2.09 -11.06
C LEU A 96 7.19 1.32 -12.38
N LEU A 97 6.00 1.34 -12.97
CA LEU A 97 5.73 0.80 -14.30
C LEU A 97 5.64 1.96 -15.29
N GLU A 98 6.35 1.85 -16.41
CA GLU A 98 6.35 2.82 -17.50
C GLU A 98 5.97 2.11 -18.81
N TYR A 99 4.92 2.57 -19.48
CA TYR A 99 4.45 2.01 -20.75
C TYR A 99 3.90 3.14 -21.63
N ASP A 100 4.37 3.24 -22.87
CA ASP A 100 3.92 4.23 -23.85
C ASP A 100 3.83 5.67 -23.30
N GLY A 101 4.87 6.09 -22.57
CA GLY A 101 4.93 7.42 -21.94
C GLY A 101 4.07 7.60 -20.68
N THR A 102 3.29 6.60 -20.29
CA THR A 102 2.48 6.58 -19.07
C THR A 102 3.24 5.95 -17.92
N SER A 103 3.17 6.56 -16.74
CA SER A 103 3.85 6.12 -15.52
C SER A 103 2.86 5.77 -14.39
N VAL A 104 3.02 4.58 -13.81
CA VAL A 104 2.18 4.06 -12.72
C VAL A 104 3.06 3.70 -11.53
N LEU A 105 2.83 4.34 -10.38
CA LEU A 105 3.47 3.99 -9.12
C LEU A 105 2.57 3.05 -8.30
N LEU A 106 3.02 1.81 -8.17
CA LEU A 106 2.39 0.77 -7.35
C LEU A 106 3.12 0.71 -6.01
N THR A 107 2.41 1.00 -4.93
CA THR A 107 3.02 1.27 -3.61
C THR A 107 2.86 0.14 -2.61
N GLY A 108 2.03 -0.86 -2.92
CA GLY A 108 1.66 -1.90 -1.95
C GLY A 108 1.16 -1.28 -0.65
N ASP A 109 1.65 -1.83 0.47
CA ASP A 109 1.35 -1.33 1.81
C ASP A 109 2.56 -0.62 2.43
N ALA A 110 3.50 -0.15 1.60
CA ALA A 110 4.68 0.56 2.07
C ALA A 110 4.29 1.91 2.69
N ARG A 111 5.01 2.32 3.75
CA ARG A 111 4.88 3.66 4.31
C ARG A 111 5.33 4.74 3.32
N GLY A 112 4.62 5.87 3.34
CA GLY A 112 4.87 7.02 2.48
C GLY A 112 6.29 7.58 2.59
N ASP A 113 6.85 7.65 3.80
CA ASP A 113 8.22 8.12 4.04
C ASP A 113 9.28 7.20 3.40
N LEU A 114 9.06 5.88 3.47
CA LEU A 114 9.94 4.90 2.84
C LEU A 114 9.84 4.93 1.32
N ILE A 115 8.63 5.13 0.77
CA ILE A 115 8.42 5.33 -0.67
C ILE A 115 9.17 6.58 -1.15
N VAL A 116 9.03 7.71 -0.44
CA VAL A 116 9.73 8.96 -0.79
C VAL A 116 11.24 8.77 -0.74
N LYS A 117 11.77 8.10 0.30
CA LYS A 117 13.20 7.77 0.42
C LYS A 117 13.69 6.94 -0.77
N ALA A 118 12.95 5.90 -1.14
CA ALA A 118 13.25 5.04 -2.28
C ALA A 118 13.24 5.81 -3.62
N CYS A 119 12.20 6.60 -3.88
CA CYS A 119 12.11 7.44 -5.07
C CYS A 119 13.24 8.48 -5.14
N ASN A 120 13.65 9.05 -4.01
CA ASN A 120 14.79 9.95 -3.95
C ASN A 120 16.11 9.25 -4.29
N LYS A 121 16.36 8.07 -3.71
CA LYS A 121 17.58 7.27 -3.98
C LYS A 121 17.65 6.85 -5.46
N ALA A 122 16.51 6.55 -6.08
CA ALA A 122 16.40 6.26 -7.50
C ALA A 122 16.55 7.51 -8.41
N GLY A 123 16.71 8.70 -7.84
CA GLY A 123 16.84 9.95 -8.59
C GLY A 123 15.56 10.38 -9.30
N LEU A 124 14.38 9.94 -8.84
CA LEU A 124 13.09 10.27 -9.47
C LEU A 124 12.48 11.56 -8.93
N ILE A 125 12.92 12.01 -7.76
CA ILE A 125 12.52 13.29 -7.17
C ILE A 125 13.39 14.41 -7.74
N ARG A 126 12.76 15.40 -8.37
CA ARG A 126 13.38 16.59 -8.96
C ARG A 126 12.71 17.84 -8.40
N ASN A 127 13.52 18.78 -7.89
CA ASN A 127 13.01 20.00 -7.23
C ASN A 127 11.99 19.69 -6.12
N GLY A 128 12.24 18.64 -5.33
CA GLY A 128 11.38 18.22 -4.24
C GLY A 128 10.13 17.45 -4.64
N LYS A 129 9.92 17.14 -5.93
CA LYS A 129 8.71 16.46 -6.42
C LYS A 129 9.03 15.31 -7.36
N MET A 130 8.18 14.29 -7.35
CA MET A 130 8.11 13.24 -8.37
C MET A 130 6.71 13.28 -8.98
N LYS A 131 6.65 13.24 -10.31
CA LYS A 131 5.37 13.21 -11.03
C LYS A 131 5.17 11.83 -11.63
N VAL A 132 3.96 11.31 -11.48
CA VAL A 132 3.48 10.10 -12.16
C VAL A 132 2.09 10.32 -12.71
N ASP A 133 1.64 9.50 -13.66
CA ASP A 133 0.29 9.62 -14.20
C ASP A 133 -0.73 9.00 -13.24
N VAL A 134 -0.40 7.80 -12.74
CA VAL A 134 -1.24 7.05 -11.81
C VAL A 134 -0.48 6.73 -10.52
N LEU A 135 -1.06 7.06 -9.38
CA LEU A 135 -0.64 6.62 -8.07
C LEU A 135 -1.66 5.64 -7.49
N LYS A 136 -1.24 4.41 -7.22
CA LYS A 136 -1.98 3.58 -6.27
C LYS A 136 -1.70 4.11 -4.87
N VAL A 137 -2.73 4.58 -4.18
CA VAL A 137 -2.59 5.08 -2.80
C VAL A 137 -2.09 3.94 -1.90
N PRO A 138 -1.02 4.18 -1.10
CA PRO A 138 -0.45 3.19 -0.19
C PRO A 138 -1.46 2.58 0.76
N HIS A 139 -1.29 1.29 1.05
CA HIS A 139 -1.95 0.55 2.13
C HIS A 139 -3.47 0.78 2.21
N HIS A 140 -4.13 0.68 1.05
CA HIS A 140 -5.58 0.90 0.93
C HIS A 140 -6.07 2.28 1.41
N GLY A 141 -5.17 3.25 1.61
CA GLY A 141 -5.47 4.54 2.22
C GLY A 141 -5.48 4.51 3.75
N SER A 142 -4.64 3.71 4.41
CA SER A 142 -4.49 3.78 5.87
C SER A 142 -3.72 5.04 6.29
N ASP A 143 -4.19 5.71 7.34
CA ASP A 143 -3.59 6.96 7.83
C ASP A 143 -2.25 6.78 8.55
N ARG A 144 -1.98 5.58 9.05
CA ARG A 144 -0.73 5.18 9.72
C ARG A 144 0.50 5.23 8.81
N ASP A 145 0.28 5.19 7.50
CA ASP A 145 1.33 5.07 6.49
C ASP A 145 1.45 6.34 5.63
N LEU A 146 0.63 7.36 5.91
CA LEU A 146 0.50 8.55 5.08
C LEU A 146 0.63 9.83 5.89
N GLU A 147 1.18 10.84 5.24
CA GLU A 147 1.18 12.22 5.70
C GLU A 147 0.83 13.12 4.51
N THR A 148 0.36 14.34 4.77
CA THR A 148 0.11 15.35 3.72
C THR A 148 1.33 15.56 2.83
N SER A 149 2.54 15.57 3.41
CA SER A 149 3.82 15.75 2.72
C SER A 149 4.05 14.70 1.62
N PHE A 150 3.55 13.47 1.79
CA PHE A 150 3.64 12.43 0.77
C PHE A 150 2.94 12.86 -0.53
N PHE A 151 1.73 13.42 -0.44
CA PHE A 151 0.96 13.89 -1.61
C PHE A 151 1.47 15.21 -2.19
N GLU A 152 2.25 15.99 -1.43
CA GLU A 152 2.96 17.18 -1.90
C GLU A 152 4.20 16.81 -2.73
N ILE A 153 4.89 15.74 -2.34
CA ILE A 153 6.11 15.24 -3.00
C ILE A 153 5.76 14.34 -4.18
N ILE A 154 4.86 13.37 -4.02
CA ILE A 154 4.44 12.43 -5.06
C ILE A 154 3.15 12.96 -5.69
N GLU A 155 3.30 13.59 -6.85
CA GLU A 155 2.21 14.19 -7.60
C GLU A 155 1.68 13.22 -8.66
N ALA A 156 0.40 12.88 -8.58
CA ALA A 156 -0.31 12.17 -9.65
C ALA A 156 -1.51 12.96 -10.22
N LYS A 157 -1.92 12.59 -11.44
CA LYS A 157 -3.19 13.03 -12.04
C LYS A 157 -4.33 12.09 -11.62
N HIS A 158 -4.04 10.79 -11.53
CA HIS A 158 -5.00 9.75 -11.16
C HIS A 158 -4.57 9.05 -9.87
N TYR A 159 -5.46 8.99 -8.88
CA TYR A 159 -5.23 8.31 -7.60
C TYR A 159 -6.19 7.14 -7.47
N ILE A 160 -5.67 5.93 -7.31
CA ILE A 160 -6.50 4.74 -7.12
C ILE A 160 -6.49 4.38 -5.63
N ILE A 161 -7.67 4.23 -5.04
CA ILE A 161 -7.85 3.74 -3.68
C ILE A 161 -8.53 2.38 -3.78
N SER A 162 -7.72 1.34 -3.65
CA SER A 162 -8.23 -0.03 -3.57
C SER A 162 -8.55 -0.30 -2.11
N ALA A 163 -9.81 -0.19 -1.74
CA ALA A 163 -10.28 -0.40 -0.38
C ALA A 163 -11.77 -0.76 -0.41
N ASN A 164 -12.24 -1.44 0.64
CA ASN A 164 -13.61 -1.92 0.74
C ASN A 164 -14.26 -1.63 2.10
N GLY A 165 -13.65 -0.75 2.92
CA GLY A 165 -14.08 -0.45 4.28
C GLY A 165 -13.64 -1.48 5.33
N ASN A 166 -13.03 -2.61 4.94
CA ASN A 166 -12.49 -3.53 5.93
C ASN A 166 -11.24 -2.91 6.59
N PHE A 167 -10.98 -3.29 7.85
CA PHE A 167 -9.89 -2.75 8.66
C PHE A 167 -9.93 -1.23 8.92
N GLY A 168 -11.03 -0.56 8.56
CA GLY A 168 -11.15 0.90 8.66
C GLY A 168 -10.61 1.66 7.44
N ASN A 169 -10.19 0.96 6.38
CA ASN A 169 -9.60 1.57 5.19
C ASN A 169 -10.64 1.75 4.06
N PRO A 170 -10.63 2.88 3.33
CA PRO A 170 -9.66 3.96 3.46
C PRO A 170 -10.01 4.84 4.66
N ASP A 171 -9.00 5.25 5.42
CA ASP A 171 -9.20 6.15 6.54
C ASP A 171 -9.60 7.54 6.03
N ARG A 172 -10.57 8.15 6.72
CA ARG A 172 -10.99 9.52 6.42
C ARG A 172 -9.82 10.51 6.43
N ALA A 173 -8.91 10.36 7.40
CA ALA A 173 -7.73 11.21 7.54
C ALA A 173 -6.81 11.13 6.30
N SER A 174 -6.62 9.95 5.71
CA SER A 174 -5.85 9.79 4.47
C SER A 174 -6.45 10.56 3.29
N LEU A 175 -7.79 10.58 3.18
CA LEU A 175 -8.46 11.39 2.16
C LEU A 175 -8.26 12.88 2.41
N GLU A 176 -8.33 13.33 3.67
CA GLU A 176 -8.09 14.72 4.04
C GLU A 176 -6.63 15.15 3.75
N MET A 177 -5.65 14.28 4.05
CA MET A 177 -4.24 14.48 3.68
C MET A 177 -4.06 14.57 2.16
N LEU A 178 -4.74 13.72 1.38
CA LEU A 178 -4.73 13.78 -0.09
C LEU A 178 -5.32 15.09 -0.59
N GLU A 179 -6.48 15.51 -0.07
CA GLU A 179 -7.10 16.78 -0.47
C GLU A 179 -6.17 17.95 -0.19
N GLN A 180 -5.54 17.96 0.98
CA GLN A 180 -4.61 19.01 1.40
C GLN A 180 -3.33 19.02 0.56
N GLY A 181 -2.65 17.89 0.43
CA GLY A 181 -1.36 17.81 -0.28
C GLY A 181 -1.49 17.95 -1.80
N THR A 182 -2.69 17.75 -2.34
CA THR A 182 -2.99 18.05 -3.75
C THR A 182 -3.29 19.52 -4.01
N GLY A 183 -3.55 20.31 -2.95
CA GLY A 183 -3.76 21.74 -3.04
C GLY A 183 -4.85 22.11 -4.04
N ASN A 184 -4.53 22.98 -5.00
CA ASN A 184 -5.48 23.43 -6.04
C ASN A 184 -5.41 22.60 -7.33
N ARG A 185 -4.70 21.47 -7.35
CA ARG A 185 -4.60 20.63 -8.55
C ARG A 185 -5.94 19.96 -8.87
N ASN A 186 -6.29 19.94 -10.15
CA ASN A 186 -7.38 19.11 -10.65
C ASN A 186 -6.88 17.67 -10.78
N ILE A 187 -7.56 16.74 -10.12
CA ILE A 187 -7.16 15.34 -10.05
C ILE A 187 -8.37 14.42 -10.16
N ASN A 188 -8.14 13.17 -10.52
CA ASN A 188 -9.13 12.11 -10.53
C ASN A 188 -8.83 11.11 -9.42
N VAL A 189 -9.83 10.80 -8.60
CA VAL A 189 -9.75 9.76 -7.57
C VAL A 189 -10.69 8.62 -7.94
N TYR A 190 -10.19 7.40 -7.89
CA TYR A 190 -10.93 6.20 -8.21
C TYR A 190 -11.05 5.32 -6.97
N LEU A 191 -12.28 5.05 -6.54
CA LEU A 191 -12.55 4.11 -5.46
C LEU A 191 -12.95 2.76 -6.07
N THR A 192 -12.34 1.67 -5.61
CA THR A 192 -12.75 0.32 -6.04
C THR A 192 -14.11 -0.12 -5.48
N VAL A 193 -14.55 0.53 -4.40
CA VAL A 193 -15.85 0.33 -3.74
C VAL A 193 -16.43 1.70 -3.41
N ALA A 194 -17.75 1.87 -3.54
CA ALA A 194 -18.39 3.16 -3.30
C ALA A 194 -18.23 3.61 -1.83
N ALA A 195 -18.21 4.93 -1.61
CA ALA A 195 -17.98 5.53 -0.30
C ALA A 195 -18.99 5.07 0.76
N GLN A 196 -20.25 4.95 0.37
CA GLN A 196 -21.35 4.52 1.25
C GLN A 196 -21.18 3.05 1.69
N ASP A 197 -20.72 2.20 0.78
CA ASP A 197 -20.47 0.78 1.06
C ASP A 197 -19.25 0.62 1.98
N CYS A 198 -18.19 1.42 1.77
CA CYS A 198 -17.07 1.51 2.70
C CYS A 198 -17.52 1.96 4.09
N ASP A 199 -18.39 2.96 4.20
CA ASP A 199 -18.90 3.44 5.49
C ASP A 199 -19.74 2.38 6.22
N ALA A 200 -20.60 1.65 5.50
CA ALA A 200 -21.34 0.52 6.06
C ALA A 200 -20.38 -0.56 6.58
N GLN A 201 -19.31 -0.84 5.83
CA GLN A 201 -18.29 -1.80 6.25
C GLN A 201 -17.44 -1.28 7.42
N HIS A 202 -17.14 0.03 7.51
CA HIS A 202 -16.49 0.65 8.66
C HIS A 202 -17.31 0.44 9.94
N GLU A 203 -18.61 0.67 9.87
CA GLU A 203 -19.54 0.45 10.98
C GLU A 203 -19.56 -1.02 11.40
N ALA A 204 -19.74 -1.92 10.43
CA ALA A 204 -19.76 -3.37 10.68
C ALA A 204 -18.44 -3.86 11.31
N TRP A 205 -17.30 -3.42 10.80
CA TRP A 205 -15.98 -3.82 11.31
C TRP A 205 -15.73 -3.29 12.74
N ARG A 206 -16.14 -2.06 13.05
CA ARG A 206 -15.97 -1.44 14.38
C ARG A 206 -16.97 -1.92 15.43
N SER A 207 -18.07 -2.55 15.03
CA SER A 207 -19.08 -3.09 15.96
C SER A 207 -18.46 -3.97 17.07
N ASN A 208 -17.42 -4.74 16.74
CA ASN A 208 -16.72 -5.65 17.64
C ASN A 208 -15.39 -5.08 18.19
N LYS A 209 -15.11 -3.79 18.00
CA LYS A 209 -13.89 -3.13 18.47
C LYS A 209 -14.14 -2.32 19.74
N ALA A 210 -13.05 -1.98 20.44
CA ALA A 210 -13.09 -1.11 21.62
C ALA A 210 -13.51 0.32 21.24
N VAL A 211 -12.93 0.86 20.17
CA VAL A 211 -13.34 2.15 19.58
C VAL A 211 -14.49 1.89 18.60
N LYS A 212 -15.67 2.40 18.94
CA LYS A 212 -16.88 2.27 18.11
C LYS A 212 -16.84 3.19 16.89
N TYR A 213 -17.69 2.88 15.92
CA TYR A 213 -17.89 3.72 14.77
C TYR A 213 -18.48 5.07 15.19
N ASP A 214 -17.91 6.11 14.63
CA ASP A 214 -18.37 7.50 14.75
C ASP A 214 -18.31 8.07 13.33
N PRO A 215 -19.45 8.40 12.72
CA PRO A 215 -19.49 8.91 11.35
C PRO A 215 -18.76 10.26 11.21
N ALA A 216 -18.64 11.07 12.27
CA ALA A 216 -17.89 12.32 12.19
C ALA A 216 -16.38 12.09 11.99
N VAL A 217 -15.87 10.97 12.51
CA VAL A 217 -14.44 10.60 12.48
C VAL A 217 -14.13 9.63 11.34
N HIS A 218 -15.01 8.67 11.07
CA HIS A 218 -14.71 7.52 10.23
C HIS A 218 -15.42 7.50 8.89
N SER A 219 -16.51 8.26 8.72
CA SER A 219 -17.25 8.26 7.46
C SER A 219 -16.45 9.02 6.40
N ILE A 220 -16.30 8.40 5.22
CA ILE A 220 -15.66 8.99 4.05
C ILE A 220 -16.66 9.62 3.09
N THR A 221 -17.94 9.23 3.13
CA THR A 221 -18.99 9.79 2.26
C THR A 221 -19.06 11.33 2.29
N PRO A 222 -18.97 12.02 3.45
CA PRO A 222 -18.93 13.48 3.47
C PRO A 222 -17.75 14.09 2.72
N ILE A 223 -16.58 13.44 2.74
CA ILE A 223 -15.38 13.89 2.02
C ILE A 223 -15.60 13.74 0.51
N ILE A 224 -16.11 12.60 0.08
CA ILE A 224 -16.39 12.32 -1.33
C ILE A 224 -17.45 13.26 -1.89
N ASN A 225 -18.54 13.50 -1.15
CA ASN A 225 -19.57 14.46 -1.54
C ASN A 225 -19.00 15.88 -1.65
N ARG A 226 -18.12 16.28 -0.73
CA ARG A 226 -17.43 17.57 -0.78
C ARG A 226 -16.59 17.69 -2.06
N TRP A 227 -15.83 16.65 -2.42
CA TRP A 227 -15.01 16.64 -3.63
C TRP A 227 -15.84 16.81 -4.90
N GLN A 228 -16.92 16.02 -5.03
CA GLN A 228 -17.82 16.08 -6.18
C GLN A 228 -18.50 17.45 -6.34
N SER A 229 -18.74 18.18 -5.25
CA SER A 229 -19.34 19.53 -5.30
C SER A 229 -18.38 20.65 -5.73
N ARG A 230 -17.06 20.45 -5.56
CA ARG A 230 -16.04 21.51 -5.77
C ARG A 230 -15.39 21.47 -7.16
N ASN A 231 -15.75 20.51 -8.01
CA ASN A 231 -15.25 20.31 -9.39
C ASN A 231 -13.72 20.21 -9.56
N ARG A 232 -12.94 20.17 -8.47
CA ARG A 232 -11.48 20.03 -8.48
C ARG A 232 -11.04 18.57 -8.41
N ILE A 233 -11.67 17.79 -7.55
CA ILE A 233 -11.41 16.36 -7.40
C ILE A 233 -12.60 15.62 -7.99
N THR A 234 -12.40 14.99 -9.14
CA THR A 234 -13.40 14.12 -9.75
C THR A 234 -13.31 12.76 -9.09
N VAL A 235 -14.44 12.20 -8.67
CA VAL A 235 -14.49 10.87 -8.05
C VAL A 235 -15.29 9.93 -8.94
N SER A 236 -14.67 8.80 -9.30
CA SER A 236 -15.32 7.70 -10.01
C SER A 236 -15.27 6.44 -9.16
N ASN A 237 -16.36 5.66 -9.19
CA ASN A 237 -16.45 4.35 -8.56
C ASN A 237 -16.68 3.31 -9.66
N GLY A 238 -16.08 2.12 -9.55
CA GLY A 238 -16.37 1.04 -10.50
C GLY A 238 -15.33 -0.09 -10.46
N ALA A 239 -15.77 -1.26 -10.93
CA ALA A 239 -14.91 -2.40 -11.20
C ALA A 239 -15.29 -2.99 -12.57
N PRO A 240 -14.35 -3.06 -13.54
CA PRO A 240 -12.98 -2.53 -13.48
C PRO A 240 -12.93 -0.98 -13.52
N ILE A 241 -11.85 -0.41 -12.98
CA ILE A 241 -11.54 1.01 -13.14
C ILE A 241 -10.89 1.18 -14.51
N GLU A 242 -11.46 2.04 -15.35
CA GLU A 242 -10.91 2.44 -16.65
C GLU A 242 -10.36 3.86 -16.55
N ILE A 243 -9.16 4.09 -17.07
CA ILE A 243 -8.48 5.39 -17.12
C ILE A 243 -8.11 5.65 -18.58
N ASP A 244 -8.71 6.69 -19.15
CA ASP A 244 -8.35 7.17 -20.48
C ASP A 244 -7.12 8.08 -20.38
N PHE A 245 -6.05 7.73 -21.09
CA PHE A 245 -4.80 8.49 -21.18
C PHE A 245 -4.76 9.40 -22.40
#